data_AF-A0A1H0KYW8-F1
#
_entry.id   AF-A0A1H0KYW8-F1
#
_cell.length_a   1.000
_cell.length_b   1.000
_cell.length_c   1.000
_cell.angle_alpha   90.00
_cell.angle_beta   90.00
_cell.angle_gamma   90.00
#
_symmetry.space_group_name_H-M   'P 1'
#
loop_
_entity.id
_entity.type
_entity.pdbx_description
1 polymer ?
#
loop_
_entity_poly.entity_id
_entity_poly.type
_entity_poly.pdbx_seq_one_letter_code
_entity_poly.pdbx_strand_id
1 'polypeptide(L)'
;MSSTYIETGGQVRVYDSAVQAHDSLPLGTYRVRYSIKEGFSLLRTEDLGVGSEKVYGRREAKVDKIFRTYARFERNLGVMLSGNKGQGKSMFLRMLAARAIESGIPVVLVSEDAEGIVDFLNTLDECLVIFDEFEKTFSSGRGPLDGPNRQNQFLTLFDGTSSVKRIYCLTVNDVQDVSHYIVNRPGRFHYHMRFDYPSPDDVREYLLDQAPLAAAAEIENAALFSRRVNLTYDHLRAIAFEMNHPDATFTDIVEDLNIKAIEPSTYRVEATYPDGSVLTDESVLNLHERSDVSRTIELRSTHRVLFFSFAPRDVVFEDDGNICVPVHKIEALDEDDETPDELPTSISLTLIGQASYTFDR
;
A
#
# COMPACT_ATOMS: atom_id res chain seq x y z
N MET A 1 -1.68 -47.01 23.84
CA MET A 1 -2.05 -45.89 22.93
C MET A 1 -3.31 -46.31 22.24
N SER A 2 -4.43 -45.61 22.47
CA SER A 2 -5.68 -45.88 21.75
C SER A 2 -5.62 -45.19 20.40
N SER A 3 -5.91 -45.91 19.32
CA SER A 3 -5.99 -45.35 17.97
C SER A 3 -7.40 -44.86 17.68
N THR A 4 -7.51 -43.74 16.97
CA THR A 4 -8.77 -43.19 16.46
C THR A 4 -8.88 -43.53 14.98
N TYR A 5 -10.02 -44.04 14.54
CA TYR A 5 -10.28 -44.40 13.15
C TYR A 5 -11.28 -43.40 12.56
N ILE A 6 -10.90 -42.68 11.50
CA ILE A 6 -11.77 -41.76 10.77
C ILE A 6 -12.06 -42.37 9.39
N GLU A 7 -13.33 -42.56 9.07
CA GLU A 7 -13.77 -43.05 7.76
C GLU A 7 -14.27 -41.89 6.90
N THR A 8 -13.83 -41.82 5.65
CA THR A 8 -14.27 -40.82 4.67
C THR A 8 -14.30 -41.44 3.28
N GLY A 9 -15.46 -41.44 2.61
CA GLY A 9 -15.61 -42.00 1.26
C GLY A 9 -15.20 -43.48 1.14
N GLY A 10 -15.36 -44.27 2.21
CA GLY A 10 -14.94 -45.68 2.27
C GLY A 10 -13.44 -45.92 2.52
N GLN A 11 -12.65 -44.86 2.75
CA GLN A 11 -11.28 -44.97 3.24
C GLN A 11 -11.24 -44.77 4.75
N VAL A 12 -10.64 -45.71 5.48
CA VAL A 12 -10.40 -45.60 6.92
C VAL A 12 -8.96 -45.15 7.16
N ARG A 13 -8.79 -43.98 7.79
CA ARG A 13 -7.50 -43.45 8.22
C ARG A 13 -7.34 -43.65 9.72
N VAL A 14 -6.15 -44.10 10.13
CA VAL A 14 -5.81 -44.37 11.54
C VAL A 14 -4.98 -43.22 12.08
N TYR A 15 -5.40 -42.68 13.21
CA TYR A 15 -4.73 -41.61 13.92
C TYR A 15 -4.51 -42.00 15.39
N ASP A 16 -3.81 -41.16 16.13
CA ASP A 16 -3.68 -41.32 17.57
C ASP A 16 -4.95 -40.88 18.33
N SER A 17 -4.90 -40.93 19.65
CA SER A 17 -6.00 -40.51 20.52
C SER A 17 -6.17 -38.99 20.61
N ALA A 18 -5.32 -38.18 19.97
CA ALA A 18 -5.37 -36.72 20.04
C ALA A 18 -6.25 -36.09 18.94
N VAL A 19 -6.85 -36.91 18.07
CA VAL A 19 -7.79 -36.43 17.04
C VAL A 19 -8.98 -35.73 17.67
N GLN A 20 -9.28 -34.54 17.13
CA GLN A 20 -10.47 -33.78 17.42
C GLN A 20 -11.26 -33.59 16.12
N ALA A 21 -12.57 -33.86 16.17
CA ALA A 21 -13.48 -33.55 15.11
C ALA A 21 -14.19 -32.23 15.42
N HIS A 22 -14.35 -31.38 14.42
CA HIS A 22 -15.03 -30.10 14.53
C HIS A 22 -16.09 -29.99 13.43
N ASP A 23 -17.27 -29.50 13.77
CA ASP A 23 -18.38 -29.30 12.82
C ASP A 23 -18.24 -28.00 12.01
N SER A 24 -17.36 -27.10 12.45
CA SER A 24 -17.01 -25.86 11.76
C SER A 24 -15.53 -25.53 11.97
N LEU A 25 -14.97 -24.68 11.11
CA LEU A 25 -13.62 -24.16 11.28
C LEU A 25 -13.46 -23.46 12.65
N PRO A 26 -12.62 -23.99 13.56
CA PRO A 26 -12.48 -23.40 14.89
C PRO A 26 -11.92 -21.98 14.83
N LEU A 27 -12.23 -21.18 15.84
CA LEU A 27 -11.71 -19.81 15.92
C LEU A 27 -10.19 -19.81 16.12
N GLY A 28 -9.50 -19.08 15.24
CA GLY A 28 -8.07 -18.87 15.28
C GLY A 28 -7.52 -18.48 13.91
N THR A 29 -6.21 -18.29 13.88
CA THR A 29 -5.46 -18.01 12.66
C THR A 29 -4.81 -19.28 12.14
N TYR A 30 -4.93 -19.49 10.84
CA TYR A 30 -4.43 -20.66 10.13
C TYR A 30 -3.62 -20.25 8.93
N ARG A 31 -2.57 -21.01 8.59
CA ARG A 31 -1.85 -20.90 7.33
C ARG A 31 -2.22 -22.07 6.43
N VAL A 32 -2.52 -21.79 5.17
CA VAL A 32 -2.71 -22.83 4.15
C VAL A 32 -1.38 -23.51 3.88
N ARG A 33 -1.39 -24.84 3.88
CA ARG A 33 -0.24 -25.67 3.54
C ARG A 33 -0.65 -26.77 2.57
N TYR A 34 0.11 -26.93 1.52
CA TYR A 34 -0.01 -27.98 0.53
C TYR A 34 1.16 -28.97 0.65
N SER A 35 0.85 -30.25 0.61
CA SER A 35 1.86 -31.28 0.38
C SER A 35 1.34 -32.30 -0.63
N ILE A 36 2.24 -32.87 -1.43
CA ILE A 36 1.89 -33.91 -2.42
C ILE A 36 1.25 -35.13 -1.74
N LYS A 37 1.62 -35.41 -0.48
CA LYS A 37 1.15 -36.60 0.25
C LYS A 37 -0.22 -36.40 0.90
N GLU A 38 -0.47 -35.22 1.46
CA GLU A 38 -1.65 -34.96 2.30
C GLU A 38 -2.67 -34.03 1.63
N GLY A 39 -2.29 -33.36 0.54
CA GLY A 39 -3.08 -32.31 -0.10
C GLY A 39 -3.05 -31.00 0.69
N PHE A 40 -4.10 -30.21 0.58
CA PHE A 40 -4.28 -28.97 1.33
C PHE A 40 -4.69 -29.23 2.77
N SER A 41 -4.11 -28.45 3.68
CA SER A 41 -4.38 -28.47 5.11
C SER A 41 -4.27 -27.07 5.70
N LEU A 42 -4.85 -26.89 6.89
CA LEU A 42 -4.74 -25.65 7.68
C LEU A 42 -3.84 -25.90 8.87
N LEU A 43 -2.70 -25.21 8.93
CA LEU A 43 -1.81 -25.22 10.09
C LEU A 43 -2.16 -24.06 11.00
N ARG A 44 -2.60 -24.34 12.24
CA ARG A 44 -2.86 -23.28 13.23
C ARG A 44 -1.58 -22.52 13.56
N THR A 45 -1.66 -21.20 13.58
CA THR A 45 -0.56 -20.31 13.97
C THR A 45 -0.99 -19.41 15.12
N GLU A 46 -0.05 -18.62 15.63
CA GLU A 46 -0.40 -17.51 16.52
C GLU A 46 -1.32 -16.54 15.79
N ASP A 47 -2.26 -15.95 16.54
CA ASP A 47 -3.17 -14.97 16.00
C ASP A 47 -2.43 -13.69 15.62
N LEU A 48 -2.81 -13.11 14.49
CA LEU A 48 -2.25 -11.84 14.06
C LEU A 48 -2.72 -10.73 15.01
N GLY A 49 -1.81 -10.26 15.86
CA GLY A 49 -2.03 -9.15 16.78
C GLY A 49 -1.35 -7.86 16.34
N VAL A 50 -1.95 -6.74 16.72
CA VAL A 50 -1.38 -5.38 16.58
C VAL A 50 -0.31 -5.11 17.67
N GLY A 51 -0.34 -5.88 18.77
CA GLY A 51 0.57 -5.69 19.90
C GLY A 51 0.33 -4.34 20.58
N SER A 52 1.40 -3.71 21.07
CA SER A 52 1.39 -2.37 21.68
C SER A 52 1.66 -1.24 20.68
N GLU A 53 1.71 -1.54 19.39
CA GLU A 53 2.09 -0.56 18.37
C GLU A 53 0.92 0.40 18.11
N LYS A 54 1.11 1.69 18.41
CA LYS A 54 0.09 2.72 18.20
C LYS A 54 -0.28 2.79 16.72
N VAL A 55 -1.58 2.84 16.45
CA VAL A 55 -2.10 2.97 15.09
C VAL A 55 -2.24 4.45 14.77
N TYR A 56 -1.52 4.91 13.75
CA TYR A 56 -1.59 6.28 13.26
C TYR A 56 -2.61 6.42 12.14
N GLY A 57 -3.26 7.59 12.08
CA GLY A 57 -4.27 7.95 11.08
C GLY A 57 -5.62 7.22 11.24
N ARG A 58 -6.50 7.38 10.23
CA ARG A 58 -7.90 6.88 10.27
C ARG A 58 -8.04 5.37 9.95
N ARG A 59 -7.08 4.54 10.37
CA ARG A 59 -7.04 3.10 10.03
C ARG A 59 -8.11 2.30 10.76
N GLU A 60 -8.34 2.56 12.05
CA GLU A 60 -9.39 1.90 12.84
C GLU A 60 -10.78 2.13 12.24
N ALA A 61 -11.10 3.38 11.91
CA ALA A 61 -12.37 3.73 11.28
C ALA A 61 -12.60 3.01 9.94
N LYS A 62 -11.53 2.74 9.18
CA LYS A 62 -11.58 1.95 7.94
C LYS A 62 -11.83 0.46 8.23
N VAL A 63 -11.20 -0.12 9.25
CA VAL A 63 -11.47 -1.50 9.69
C VAL A 63 -12.93 -1.65 10.09
N ASP A 64 -13.45 -0.75 10.94
CA ASP A 64 -14.86 -0.79 11.33
C ASP A 64 -15.80 -0.61 10.13
N LYS A 65 -15.43 0.22 9.15
CA LYS A 65 -16.20 0.36 7.91
C LYS A 65 -16.29 -0.97 7.16
N ILE A 66 -15.21 -1.74 7.09
CA ILE A 66 -15.22 -3.06 6.44
C ILE A 66 -16.22 -3.99 7.14
N PHE A 67 -16.12 -4.13 8.46
CA PHE A 67 -17.00 -5.04 9.21
C PHE A 67 -18.47 -4.58 9.23
N ARG A 68 -18.74 -3.27 9.31
CA ARG A 68 -20.11 -2.74 9.17
C ARG A 68 -20.71 -3.07 7.81
N THR A 69 -19.91 -3.01 6.74
CA THR A 69 -20.36 -3.38 5.39
C THR A 69 -20.53 -4.88 5.27
N TYR A 70 -19.60 -5.67 5.79
CA TYR A 70 -19.67 -7.14 5.76
C TYR A 70 -20.92 -7.66 6.47
N ALA A 71 -21.30 -7.07 7.60
CA ALA A 71 -22.52 -7.42 8.33
C ALA A 71 -23.81 -7.22 7.50
N ARG A 72 -23.77 -6.33 6.48
CA ARG A 72 -24.91 -6.04 5.59
C ARG A 72 -24.87 -6.82 4.28
N PHE A 73 -23.75 -7.47 3.97
CA PHE A 73 -23.57 -8.20 2.72
C PHE A 73 -24.04 -9.65 2.90
N GLU A 74 -24.75 -10.16 1.88
CA GLU A 74 -25.12 -11.57 1.74
C GLU A 74 -24.18 -12.32 0.79
N ARG A 75 -23.06 -11.69 0.41
CA ARG A 75 -22.07 -12.21 -0.54
C ARG A 75 -20.66 -11.98 -0.01
N ASN A 76 -19.68 -12.51 -0.74
CA ASN A 76 -18.27 -12.26 -0.47
C ASN A 76 -17.93 -10.76 -0.49
N LEU A 77 -17.03 -10.35 0.40
CA LEU A 77 -16.51 -8.99 0.47
C LEU A 77 -15.02 -8.99 0.14
N GLY A 78 -14.66 -8.50 -1.04
CA GLY A 78 -13.26 -8.26 -1.40
C GLY A 78 -12.75 -6.90 -0.91
N VAL A 79 -11.57 -6.90 -0.30
CA VAL A 79 -10.81 -5.75 0.17
C VAL A 79 -9.40 -5.82 -0.42
N MET A 80 -9.02 -4.81 -1.18
CA MET A 80 -7.67 -4.66 -1.74
C MET A 80 -6.95 -3.53 -1.04
N LEU A 81 -5.75 -3.79 -0.54
CA LEU A 81 -4.85 -2.82 0.08
C LEU A 81 -3.67 -2.61 -0.88
N SER A 82 -3.56 -1.45 -1.52
CA SER A 82 -2.42 -1.16 -2.42
C SER A 82 -1.55 -0.07 -1.86
N GLY A 83 -0.27 -0.06 -2.22
CA GLY A 83 0.68 0.99 -1.86
C GLY A 83 2.09 0.42 -1.76
N ASN A 84 3.11 1.26 -1.67
CA ASN A 84 4.49 0.82 -1.64
C ASN A 84 4.84 0.06 -0.35
N LYS A 85 5.96 -0.67 -0.39
CA LYS A 85 6.49 -1.37 0.79
C LYS A 85 6.75 -0.37 1.92
N GLY A 86 6.41 -0.73 3.16
CA GLY A 86 6.61 0.14 4.32
C GLY A 86 5.51 1.17 4.59
N GLN A 87 4.46 1.28 3.78
CA GLN A 87 3.34 2.23 4.03
C GLN A 87 2.30 1.74 5.05
N GLY A 88 2.50 0.58 5.68
CA GLY A 88 1.63 0.07 6.76
C GLY A 88 0.52 -0.89 6.33
N LYS A 89 0.58 -1.47 5.12
CA LYS A 89 -0.38 -2.49 4.65
C LYS A 89 -0.45 -3.70 5.60
N SER A 90 0.71 -4.25 5.99
CA SER A 90 0.79 -5.40 6.91
C SER A 90 0.26 -5.08 8.31
N MET A 91 0.42 -3.83 8.77
CA MET A 91 -0.18 -3.37 10.03
C MET A 91 -1.70 -3.37 9.95
N PHE A 92 -2.25 -2.86 8.85
CA PHE A 92 -3.70 -2.90 8.62
C PHE A 92 -4.26 -4.32 8.52
N LEU A 93 -3.53 -5.25 7.89
CA LEU A 93 -3.90 -6.67 7.87
C LEU A 93 -4.00 -7.25 9.29
N ARG A 94 -3.04 -6.94 10.17
CA ARG A 94 -3.08 -7.38 11.57
C ARG A 94 -4.30 -6.83 12.31
N MET A 95 -4.63 -5.56 12.11
CA MET A 95 -5.85 -4.96 12.67
C MET A 95 -7.12 -5.64 12.16
N LEU A 96 -7.18 -5.92 10.86
CA LEU A 96 -8.31 -6.59 10.23
C LEU A 96 -8.48 -8.02 10.76
N ALA A 97 -7.37 -8.75 10.91
CA ALA A 97 -7.35 -10.10 11.46
C ALA A 97 -7.76 -10.13 12.94
N ALA A 98 -7.21 -9.25 13.77
CA ALA A 98 -7.61 -9.12 15.17
C ALA A 98 -9.12 -8.86 15.30
N ARG A 99 -9.65 -7.91 14.52
CA ARG A 99 -11.08 -7.60 14.50
C ARG A 99 -11.94 -8.76 13.99
N ALA A 100 -11.43 -9.57 13.06
CA ALA A 100 -12.12 -10.78 12.61
C ALA A 100 -12.26 -11.79 13.74
N ILE A 101 -11.16 -12.08 14.45
CA ILE A 101 -11.16 -12.98 15.60
C ILE A 101 -12.10 -12.49 16.70
N GLU A 102 -12.07 -11.20 17.04
CA GLU A 102 -13.01 -10.58 17.99
C GLU A 102 -14.48 -10.72 17.56
N SER A 103 -14.73 -10.77 16.26
CA SER A 103 -16.07 -10.94 15.67
C SER A 103 -16.46 -12.41 15.50
N GLY A 104 -15.64 -13.35 15.98
CA GLY A 104 -15.88 -14.80 15.86
C GLY A 104 -15.60 -15.35 14.45
N ILE A 105 -14.86 -14.63 13.62
CA ILE A 105 -14.52 -15.02 12.24
C ILE A 105 -13.07 -15.55 12.23
N PRO A 106 -12.84 -16.83 11.92
CA PRO A 106 -11.49 -17.38 11.77
C PRO A 106 -10.70 -16.69 10.65
N VAL A 107 -9.37 -16.71 10.77
CA VAL A 107 -8.45 -16.08 9.80
C VAL A 107 -7.63 -17.15 9.08
N VAL A 108 -7.54 -17.05 7.76
CA VAL A 108 -6.79 -17.98 6.90
C VAL A 108 -5.77 -17.19 6.08
N LEU A 109 -4.50 -17.50 6.25
CA LEU A 109 -3.37 -16.89 5.56
C LEU A 109 -2.96 -17.78 4.39
N VAL A 110 -2.92 -17.19 3.20
CA VAL A 110 -2.47 -17.84 1.97
C VAL A 110 -1.13 -17.24 1.56
N SER A 111 -0.09 -18.07 1.55
CA SER A 111 1.29 -17.64 1.27
C SER A 111 2.01 -18.46 0.19
N GLU A 112 1.32 -19.41 -0.43
CA GLU A 112 1.87 -20.29 -1.45
C GLU A 112 0.85 -20.54 -2.56
N ASP A 113 1.34 -20.74 -3.78
CA ASP A 113 0.52 -21.12 -4.93
C ASP A 113 0.64 -22.63 -5.16
N ALA A 114 -0.51 -23.27 -5.28
CA ALA A 114 -0.63 -24.69 -5.56
C ALA A 114 -1.90 -24.95 -6.36
N GLU A 115 -1.85 -25.94 -7.26
CA GLU A 115 -3.01 -26.30 -8.07
C GLU A 115 -4.17 -26.79 -7.19
N GLY A 116 -5.38 -26.30 -7.45
CA GLY A 116 -6.58 -26.60 -6.65
C GLY A 116 -6.76 -25.74 -5.40
N ILE A 117 -5.92 -24.72 -5.17
CA ILE A 117 -6.07 -23.84 -4.00
C ILE A 117 -7.43 -23.14 -3.96
N VAL A 118 -7.96 -22.77 -5.12
CA VAL A 118 -9.27 -22.12 -5.23
C VAL A 118 -10.39 -23.04 -4.76
N ASP A 119 -10.35 -24.29 -5.19
CA ASP A 119 -11.34 -25.29 -4.80
C ASP A 119 -11.25 -25.56 -3.29
N PHE A 120 -10.03 -25.65 -2.74
CA PHE A 120 -9.83 -25.77 -1.30
C PHE A 120 -10.38 -24.57 -0.52
N LEU A 121 -10.10 -23.33 -0.94
CA LEU A 121 -10.62 -22.15 -0.26
C LEU A 121 -12.16 -22.09 -0.33
N ASN A 122 -12.77 -22.60 -1.40
CA ASN A 122 -14.21 -22.68 -1.55
C ASN A 122 -14.89 -23.67 -0.57
N THR A 123 -14.16 -24.66 -0.03
CA THR A 123 -14.72 -25.62 0.94
C THR A 123 -14.71 -25.12 2.38
N LEU A 124 -13.99 -24.02 2.67
CA LEU A 124 -13.88 -23.48 4.03
C LEU A 124 -15.17 -22.82 4.50
N ASP A 125 -15.41 -22.74 5.81
CA ASP A 125 -16.55 -21.98 6.35
C ASP A 125 -16.38 -20.46 6.21
N GLU A 126 -17.28 -19.69 6.82
CA GLU A 126 -17.17 -18.23 6.94
C GLU A 126 -15.85 -17.87 7.65
N CYS A 127 -14.97 -17.17 6.92
CA CYS A 127 -13.65 -16.77 7.40
C CYS A 127 -13.15 -15.51 6.69
N LEU A 128 -12.10 -14.91 7.26
CA LEU A 128 -11.28 -13.90 6.61
C LEU A 128 -10.09 -14.59 5.94
N VAL A 129 -10.00 -14.54 4.62
CA VAL A 129 -8.88 -15.06 3.84
C VAL A 129 -7.96 -13.89 3.47
N ILE A 130 -6.69 -13.99 3.85
CA ILE A 130 -5.65 -12.97 3.62
C ILE A 130 -4.63 -13.49 2.62
N PHE A 131 -4.38 -12.70 1.58
CA PHE A 131 -3.26 -12.85 0.67
C PHE A 131 -2.30 -11.69 0.87
N ASP A 132 -1.12 -11.95 1.43
CA ASP A 132 -0.10 -10.92 1.62
C ASP A 132 0.89 -10.94 0.44
N GLU A 133 1.20 -9.76 -0.11
CA GLU A 133 2.01 -9.58 -1.32
C GLU A 133 1.53 -10.47 -2.47
N PHE A 134 0.24 -10.38 -2.79
CA PHE A 134 -0.48 -11.27 -3.70
C PHE A 134 0.23 -11.44 -5.05
N GLU A 135 0.78 -10.35 -5.59
CA GLU A 135 1.52 -10.32 -6.85
C GLU A 135 2.82 -11.15 -6.83
N LYS A 136 3.43 -11.33 -5.65
CA LYS A 136 4.66 -12.11 -5.51
C LYS A 136 4.38 -13.61 -5.41
N THR A 137 3.24 -13.98 -4.83
CA THR A 137 2.82 -15.39 -4.74
C THR A 137 2.16 -15.86 -6.03
N PHE A 138 1.38 -15.00 -6.69
CA PHE A 138 0.57 -15.36 -7.86
C PHE A 138 0.93 -14.46 -9.05
N SER A 139 1.63 -15.03 -10.03
CA SER A 139 2.05 -14.30 -11.23
C SER A 139 0.87 -13.81 -12.08
N SER A 140 0.97 -12.57 -12.56
CA SER A 140 0.01 -11.94 -13.47
C SER A 140 0.21 -12.33 -14.94
N GLY A 141 1.27 -13.09 -15.26
CA GLY A 141 1.59 -13.47 -16.64
C GLY A 141 2.07 -12.31 -17.52
N ARG A 142 2.50 -11.19 -16.92
CA ARG A 142 2.94 -9.96 -17.63
C ARG A 142 4.46 -9.84 -17.77
N GLY A 143 5.25 -10.69 -17.10
CA GLY A 143 6.71 -10.69 -17.20
C GLY A 143 7.24 -11.47 -18.43
N PRO A 144 8.45 -11.13 -18.94
CA PRO A 144 9.08 -11.84 -20.07
C PRO A 144 9.39 -13.33 -19.81
N LEU A 145 9.42 -13.72 -18.53
CA LEU A 145 9.71 -15.07 -18.03
C LEU A 145 8.52 -15.69 -17.30
N ASP A 146 7.38 -15.00 -17.25
CA ASP A 146 6.22 -15.47 -16.50
C ASP A 146 5.45 -16.55 -17.26
N GLY A 147 5.00 -17.56 -16.49
CA GLY A 147 4.05 -18.55 -16.96
C GLY A 147 2.64 -17.98 -17.17
N PRO A 148 1.61 -18.85 -17.29
CA PRO A 148 0.22 -18.39 -17.42
C PRO A 148 -0.19 -17.54 -16.22
N ASN A 149 -1.08 -16.56 -16.44
CA ASN A 149 -1.63 -15.71 -15.38
C ASN A 149 -2.36 -16.58 -14.33
N ARG A 150 -1.71 -16.74 -13.17
CA ARG A 150 -2.22 -17.57 -12.07
C ARG A 150 -3.20 -16.81 -11.20
N GLN A 151 -3.21 -15.48 -11.24
CA GLN A 151 -4.20 -14.68 -10.50
C GLN A 151 -5.63 -14.89 -10.98
N ASN A 152 -5.82 -15.19 -12.26
CA ASN A 152 -7.16 -15.38 -12.85
C ASN A 152 -7.93 -16.58 -12.26
N GLN A 153 -7.23 -17.54 -11.64
CA GLN A 153 -7.89 -18.67 -10.96
C GLN A 153 -8.80 -18.20 -9.80
N PHE A 154 -8.48 -17.07 -9.17
CA PHE A 154 -9.23 -16.53 -8.04
C PHE A 154 -10.49 -15.75 -8.43
N LEU A 155 -10.72 -15.46 -9.72
CA LEU A 155 -11.86 -14.66 -10.15
C LEU A 155 -13.21 -15.28 -9.73
N THR A 156 -13.30 -16.60 -9.78
CA THR A 156 -14.50 -17.35 -9.38
C THR A 156 -14.78 -17.25 -7.88
N LEU A 157 -13.74 -17.17 -7.03
CA LEU A 157 -13.89 -16.94 -5.59
C LEU A 157 -14.50 -15.56 -5.31
N PHE A 158 -14.09 -14.56 -6.08
CA PHE A 158 -14.50 -13.17 -5.89
C PHE A 158 -15.84 -12.82 -6.53
N ASP A 159 -16.34 -13.63 -7.47
CA ASP A 159 -17.61 -13.37 -8.17
C ASP A 159 -18.87 -13.62 -7.30
N GLY A 160 -18.70 -14.07 -6.06
CA GLY A 160 -19.79 -14.16 -5.08
C GLY A 160 -20.82 -15.26 -5.37
N THR A 161 -20.44 -16.27 -6.14
CA THR A 161 -21.26 -17.45 -6.44
C THR A 161 -21.27 -18.49 -5.30
N SER A 162 -20.40 -18.30 -4.30
CA SER A 162 -20.37 -19.18 -3.11
C SER A 162 -21.58 -18.93 -2.22
N SER A 163 -22.17 -20.00 -1.70
CA SER A 163 -23.25 -19.94 -0.71
C SER A 163 -22.78 -19.45 0.67
N VAL A 164 -21.47 -19.51 0.92
CA VAL A 164 -20.85 -19.06 2.17
C VAL A 164 -20.18 -17.72 1.93
N LYS A 165 -20.62 -16.68 2.65
CA LYS A 165 -20.00 -15.36 2.59
C LYS A 165 -18.63 -15.38 3.29
N ARG A 166 -17.61 -14.81 2.68
CA ARG A 166 -16.26 -14.66 3.24
C ARG A 166 -15.70 -13.26 3.00
N ILE A 167 -14.72 -12.86 3.78
CA ILE A 167 -13.94 -11.65 3.50
C ILE A 167 -12.65 -12.08 2.81
N TYR A 168 -12.35 -11.51 1.65
CA TYR A 168 -11.07 -11.71 0.97
C TYR A 168 -10.28 -10.41 1.05
N CYS A 169 -9.14 -10.44 1.73
CA CYS A 169 -8.25 -9.30 1.81
C CYS A 169 -6.94 -9.59 1.09
N LEU A 170 -6.54 -8.71 0.18
CA LEU A 170 -5.26 -8.82 -0.52
C LEU A 170 -4.42 -7.56 -0.33
N THR A 171 -3.12 -7.73 -0.12
CA THR A 171 -2.15 -6.63 -0.21
C THR A 171 -1.38 -6.73 -1.51
N VAL A 172 -1.15 -5.57 -2.12
CA VAL A 172 -0.40 -5.44 -3.37
C VAL A 172 0.56 -4.28 -3.28
N ASN A 173 1.78 -4.45 -3.76
CA ASN A 173 2.75 -3.34 -3.82
C ASN A 173 2.47 -2.44 -5.02
N ASP A 174 2.37 -3.04 -6.22
CA ASP A 174 1.99 -2.35 -7.45
C ASP A 174 0.66 -2.93 -7.99
N VAL A 175 -0.29 -2.05 -8.27
CA VAL A 175 -1.58 -2.42 -8.86
C VAL A 175 -1.44 -2.88 -10.31
N GLN A 176 -0.37 -2.48 -11.00
CA GLN A 176 -0.07 -2.92 -12.38
C GLN A 176 0.29 -4.41 -12.44
N ASP A 177 0.81 -4.97 -11.36
CA ASP A 177 1.11 -6.39 -11.22
C ASP A 177 -0.13 -7.22 -10.86
N VAL A 178 -1.29 -6.58 -10.75
CA VAL A 178 -2.57 -7.25 -10.51
C VAL A 178 -3.35 -7.37 -11.82
N SER A 179 -4.01 -8.50 -12.01
CA SER A 179 -4.90 -8.74 -13.14
C SER A 179 -5.96 -7.64 -13.23
N HIS A 180 -6.11 -7.04 -14.41
CA HIS A 180 -7.16 -6.05 -14.69
C HIS A 180 -8.59 -6.60 -14.47
N TYR A 181 -8.75 -7.92 -14.42
CA TYR A 181 -10.02 -8.56 -14.06
C TYR A 181 -10.34 -8.48 -12.56
N ILE A 182 -9.33 -8.29 -11.71
CA ILE A 182 -9.45 -8.11 -10.26
C ILE A 182 -9.69 -6.62 -9.94
N VAL A 183 -8.95 -5.74 -10.62
CA VAL A 183 -9.00 -4.28 -10.42
C VAL A 183 -10.27 -3.66 -11.03
N ASN A 184 -10.72 -2.52 -10.48
CA ASN A 184 -11.85 -1.71 -10.99
C ASN A 184 -13.21 -2.43 -11.10
N ARG A 185 -13.45 -3.46 -10.28
CA ARG A 185 -14.75 -4.14 -10.20
C ARG A 185 -15.26 -4.22 -8.75
N PRO A 186 -16.10 -3.25 -8.31
CA PRO A 186 -16.71 -3.26 -6.98
C PRO A 186 -17.56 -4.48 -6.65
N GLY A 187 -17.96 -5.27 -7.66
CA GLY A 187 -18.63 -6.56 -7.47
C GLY A 187 -17.73 -7.66 -6.92
N ARG A 188 -16.42 -7.57 -7.13
CA ARG A 188 -15.38 -8.48 -6.65
C ARG A 188 -14.66 -7.89 -5.44
N PHE A 189 -14.02 -6.74 -5.67
CA PHE A 189 -13.32 -5.96 -4.65
C PHE A 189 -14.09 -4.68 -4.39
N HIS A 190 -14.96 -4.75 -3.38
CA HIS A 190 -15.79 -3.62 -3.00
C HIS A 190 -14.96 -2.44 -2.48
N TYR A 191 -13.87 -2.75 -1.77
CA TYR A 191 -12.92 -1.75 -1.30
C TYR A 191 -11.58 -1.90 -1.99
N HIS A 192 -11.08 -0.78 -2.53
CA HIS A 192 -9.69 -0.59 -2.88
C HIS A 192 -9.16 0.54 -2.00
N MET A 193 -8.46 0.17 -0.93
CA MET A 193 -7.82 1.11 -0.01
C MET A 193 -6.40 1.36 -0.48
N ARG A 194 -6.16 2.57 -0.97
CA ARG A 194 -4.82 3.03 -1.33
C ARG A 194 -4.14 3.55 -0.07
N PHE A 195 -2.97 3.00 0.21
CA PHE A 195 -2.06 3.46 1.23
C PHE A 195 -1.11 4.42 0.53
N ASP A 196 -0.97 5.57 1.15
CA ASP A 196 -0.10 6.64 0.71
C ASP A 196 1.02 6.82 1.75
N TYR A 197 1.96 7.69 1.43
CA TYR A 197 3.03 8.00 2.38
C TYR A 197 2.46 8.84 3.54
N PRO A 198 2.99 8.68 4.77
CA PRO A 198 2.72 9.58 5.88
C PRO A 198 2.76 11.05 5.46
N SER A 199 1.70 11.79 5.78
CA SER A 199 1.70 13.24 5.64
C SER A 199 2.68 13.87 6.65
N PRO A 200 3.10 15.14 6.47
CA PRO A 200 3.93 15.83 7.46
C PRO A 200 3.36 15.80 8.87
N ASP A 201 2.03 15.87 9.02
CA ASP A 201 1.37 15.77 10.32
C ASP A 201 1.45 14.35 10.90
N ASP A 202 1.29 13.32 10.06
CA ASP A 202 1.49 11.92 10.48
C ASP A 202 2.95 11.68 10.91
N VAL A 203 3.92 12.29 10.21
CA VAL A 203 5.36 12.21 10.55
C VAL A 203 5.62 12.85 11.90
N ARG A 204 5.08 14.05 12.15
CA ARG A 204 5.19 14.72 13.46
C ARG A 204 4.60 13.88 14.57
N GLU A 205 3.36 13.41 14.40
CA GLU A 205 2.69 12.59 15.41
C GLU A 205 3.50 11.31 15.70
N TYR A 206 3.99 10.65 14.66
CA TYR A 206 4.78 9.44 14.79
C TYR A 206 6.11 9.69 15.55
N LEU A 207 6.86 10.72 15.16
CA LEU A 207 8.17 10.99 15.76
C LEU A 207 8.05 11.53 17.20
N LEU A 208 7.02 12.31 17.51
CA LEU A 208 6.75 12.74 18.90
C LEU A 208 6.52 11.55 19.83
N ASP A 209 5.85 10.51 19.32
CA ASP A 209 5.55 9.30 20.10
C ASP A 209 6.74 8.33 20.16
N GLN A 210 7.47 8.15 19.04
CA GLN A 210 8.52 7.13 18.93
C GLN A 210 9.93 7.66 19.25
N ALA A 211 10.14 8.97 19.21
CA ALA A 211 11.39 9.64 19.52
C ALA A 211 11.21 10.73 20.60
N PRO A 212 10.80 10.36 21.83
CA PRO A 212 10.49 11.32 22.89
C PRO A 212 11.69 12.16 23.35
N LEU A 213 12.92 11.74 23.04
CA LEU A 213 14.14 12.48 23.35
C LEU A 213 14.60 13.42 22.21
N ALA A 214 13.95 13.36 21.05
CA ALA A 214 14.31 14.17 19.91
C ALA A 214 14.02 15.66 20.16
N ALA A 215 14.91 16.53 19.69
CA ALA A 215 14.64 17.96 19.70
C ALA A 215 13.47 18.29 18.75
N ALA A 216 12.56 19.17 19.18
CA ALA A 216 11.38 19.54 18.40
C ALA A 216 11.74 20.13 17.01
N ALA A 217 12.87 20.84 16.92
CA ALA A 217 13.38 21.35 15.65
C ALA A 217 13.73 20.22 14.65
N GLU A 218 14.29 19.12 15.14
CA GLU A 218 14.65 17.97 14.30
C GLU A 218 13.42 17.17 13.85
N ILE A 219 12.36 17.12 14.67
CA ILE A 219 11.06 16.56 14.27
C ILE A 219 10.45 17.40 13.14
N GLU A 220 10.50 18.72 13.24
CA GLU A 220 10.03 19.61 12.17
C GLU A 220 10.89 19.48 10.90
N ASN A 221 12.21 19.32 11.03
CA ASN A 221 13.09 19.02 9.89
C ASN A 221 12.66 17.74 9.18
N ALA A 222 12.34 16.68 9.91
CA ALA A 222 11.84 15.43 9.34
C ALA A 222 10.47 15.59 8.64
N ALA A 223 9.56 16.38 9.22
CA ALA A 223 8.25 16.66 8.63
C ALA A 223 8.35 17.53 7.37
N LEU A 224 9.28 18.49 7.33
CA LEU A 224 9.56 19.27 6.11
C LEU A 224 10.27 18.43 5.06
N PHE A 225 11.18 17.54 5.48
CA PHE A 225 11.85 16.60 4.59
C PHE A 225 10.87 15.62 3.95
N SER A 226 9.84 15.17 4.69
CA SER A 226 8.82 14.29 4.12
C SER A 226 8.15 14.96 2.92
N ARG A 227 7.89 16.28 2.92
CA ARG A 227 7.35 17.01 1.75
C ARG A 227 8.17 16.87 0.47
N ARG A 228 9.46 16.58 0.61
CA ARG A 228 10.43 16.48 -0.48
C ARG A 228 10.72 15.02 -0.82
N VAL A 229 10.62 14.12 0.16
CA VAL A 229 10.97 12.70 0.04
C VAL A 229 9.87 11.85 0.63
N ASN A 230 9.43 10.87 -0.14
CA ASN A 230 8.47 9.86 0.29
C ASN A 230 9.03 8.98 1.43
N LEU A 231 8.79 9.39 2.68
CA LEU A 231 9.14 8.63 3.87
C LEU A 231 8.10 7.55 4.17
N THR A 232 8.51 6.29 4.33
CA THR A 232 7.63 5.20 4.76
C THR A 232 7.63 5.07 6.28
N TYR A 233 6.70 4.32 6.87
CA TYR A 233 6.75 4.03 8.32
C TYR A 233 8.00 3.21 8.71
N ASP A 234 8.58 2.48 7.77
CA ASP A 234 9.87 1.78 7.97
C ASP A 234 11.02 2.79 8.07
N HIS A 235 11.03 3.80 7.19
CA HIS A 235 11.98 4.92 7.28
C HIS A 235 11.79 5.68 8.60
N LEU A 236 10.56 6.01 8.96
CA LEU A 236 10.25 6.74 10.19
C LEU A 236 10.68 5.98 11.44
N ARG A 237 10.53 4.66 11.46
CA ARG A 237 11.01 3.83 12.58
C ARG A 237 12.52 3.90 12.73
N ALA A 238 13.26 3.83 11.62
CA ALA A 238 14.72 3.96 11.62
C ALA A 238 15.17 5.36 12.06
N ILE A 239 14.52 6.41 11.51
CA ILE A 239 14.77 7.80 11.89
C ILE A 239 14.49 8.01 13.39
N ALA A 240 13.33 7.56 13.89
CA ALA A 240 12.95 7.72 15.29
C ALA A 240 13.95 7.03 16.24
N PHE A 241 14.46 5.87 15.85
CA PHE A 241 15.47 5.15 16.62
C PHE A 241 16.75 5.98 16.78
N GLU A 242 17.27 6.56 15.69
CA GLU A 242 18.47 7.38 15.73
C GLU A 242 18.24 8.73 16.43
N MET A 243 17.08 9.38 16.21
CA MET A 243 16.71 10.66 16.81
C MET A 243 16.55 10.60 18.34
N ASN A 244 16.45 9.41 18.93
CA ASN A 244 16.46 9.26 20.39
C ASN A 244 17.85 9.53 21.01
N HIS A 245 18.90 9.67 20.21
CA HIS A 245 20.18 10.16 20.68
C HIS A 245 20.13 11.69 20.88
N PRO A 246 20.43 12.22 22.08
CA PRO A 246 20.24 13.64 22.40
C PRO A 246 21.00 14.63 21.50
N ASP A 247 22.13 14.20 20.94
CA ASP A 247 23.00 15.03 20.09
C ASP A 247 22.78 14.76 18.59
N ALA A 248 21.86 13.86 18.21
CA ALA A 248 21.65 13.50 16.82
C ALA A 248 20.85 14.59 16.08
N THR A 249 21.37 15.01 14.94
CA THR A 249 20.65 15.91 14.02
C THR A 249 19.95 15.10 12.95
N PHE A 250 18.81 15.59 12.45
CA PHE A 250 18.08 14.93 11.38
C PHE A 250 18.93 14.79 10.11
N THR A 251 19.78 15.78 9.82
CA THR A 251 20.68 15.77 8.66
C THR A 251 21.66 14.61 8.72
N ASP A 252 22.36 14.42 9.84
CA ASP A 252 23.34 13.33 9.99
C ASP A 252 22.66 11.96 9.86
N ILE A 253 21.48 11.82 10.48
CA ILE A 253 20.68 10.58 10.42
C ILE A 253 20.34 10.20 8.98
N VAL A 254 19.83 11.14 8.19
CA VAL A 254 19.42 10.83 6.81
C VAL A 254 20.60 10.54 5.89
N GLU A 255 21.78 11.14 6.16
CA GLU A 255 23.00 10.83 5.42
C GLU A 255 23.52 9.41 5.70
N ASP A 256 23.38 8.94 6.94
CA ASP A 256 23.85 7.62 7.37
C ASP A 256 22.87 6.49 7.05
N LEU A 257 21.56 6.76 7.10
CA LEU A 257 20.54 5.74 6.86
C LEU A 257 20.48 5.33 5.37
N ASN A 258 20.16 4.06 5.13
CA ASN A 258 19.94 3.53 3.78
C ASN A 258 18.56 3.96 3.20
N ILE A 259 18.28 5.26 3.26
CA ILE A 259 17.08 5.90 2.67
C ILE A 259 17.52 6.46 1.33
N LYS A 260 17.52 5.60 0.31
CA LYS A 260 17.86 5.98 -1.06
C LYS A 260 16.71 6.79 -1.67
N ALA A 261 16.85 8.12 -1.73
CA ALA A 261 15.97 8.99 -2.52
C ALA A 261 16.30 8.88 -4.03
N ILE A 262 16.29 7.66 -4.56
CA ILE A 262 16.69 7.38 -5.96
C ILE A 262 15.46 7.16 -6.85
N GLU A 263 14.31 6.81 -6.28
CA GLU A 263 13.11 6.56 -7.07
C GLU A 263 12.46 7.88 -7.51
N PRO A 264 12.18 8.04 -8.81
CA PRO A 264 11.48 9.22 -9.29
C PRO A 264 10.10 9.28 -8.65
N SER A 265 9.71 10.45 -8.19
CA SER A 265 8.45 10.68 -7.51
C SER A 265 7.49 11.45 -8.41
N THR A 266 6.19 11.20 -8.28
CA THR A 266 5.18 11.95 -9.05
C THR A 266 4.88 13.27 -8.36
N TYR A 267 5.00 14.37 -9.09
CA TYR A 267 4.64 15.70 -8.65
C TYR A 267 3.48 16.21 -9.47
N ARG A 268 2.51 16.84 -8.80
CA ARG A 268 1.58 17.75 -9.45
C ARG A 268 2.32 19.04 -9.73
N VAL A 269 2.40 19.41 -10.99
CA VAL A 269 3.03 20.65 -11.40
C VAL A 269 1.94 21.65 -11.75
N GLU A 270 2.09 22.88 -11.26
CA GLU A 270 1.15 23.98 -11.50
C GLU A 270 1.93 25.21 -11.98
N ALA A 271 1.69 25.58 -13.23
CA ALA A 271 2.22 26.80 -13.85
C ALA A 271 1.13 27.88 -13.82
N THR A 272 1.34 28.94 -13.04
CA THR A 272 0.41 30.07 -12.91
C THR A 272 0.82 31.18 -13.86
N TYR A 273 -0.14 31.79 -14.57
CA TYR A 273 0.09 32.84 -15.56
C TYR A 273 -0.29 34.23 -15.03
N PRO A 274 0.17 35.33 -15.67
CA PRO A 274 -0.16 36.71 -15.25
C PRO A 274 -1.67 37.00 -15.21
N ASP A 275 -2.45 36.36 -16.06
CA ASP A 275 -3.92 36.48 -16.13
C ASP A 275 -4.64 35.69 -15.02
N GLY A 276 -3.90 34.96 -14.18
CA GLY A 276 -4.41 34.10 -13.12
C GLY A 276 -4.83 32.70 -13.59
N SER A 277 -4.69 32.37 -14.87
CA SER A 277 -4.90 31.02 -15.37
C SER A 277 -3.81 30.07 -14.86
N VAL A 278 -4.19 28.81 -14.61
CA VAL A 278 -3.27 27.77 -14.12
C VAL A 278 -3.27 26.60 -15.11
N LEU A 279 -2.08 26.21 -15.54
CA LEU A 279 -1.85 24.99 -16.30
C LEU A 279 -1.29 23.93 -15.35
N THR A 280 -1.93 22.77 -15.26
CA THR A 280 -1.53 21.72 -14.31
C THR A 280 -1.52 20.34 -14.96
N ASP A 281 -0.50 19.54 -14.62
CA ASP A 281 -0.38 18.14 -15.01
C ASP A 281 0.44 17.37 -13.96
N GLU A 282 0.43 16.04 -14.03
CA GLU A 282 1.22 15.17 -13.17
C GLU A 282 2.49 14.71 -13.90
N SER A 283 3.66 14.93 -13.29
CA SER A 283 4.95 14.59 -13.87
C SER A 283 5.79 13.75 -12.92
N VAL A 284 6.43 12.71 -13.45
CA VAL A 284 7.35 11.84 -12.70
C VAL A 284 8.75 12.44 -12.78
N LEU A 285 9.27 12.92 -11.65
CA LEU A 285 10.52 13.64 -11.56
C LEU A 285 11.43 13.06 -10.48
N ASN A 286 12.73 13.03 -10.77
CA ASN A 286 13.75 12.81 -9.75
C ASN A 286 14.42 14.15 -9.41
N LEU A 287 13.85 14.87 -8.44
CA LEU A 287 14.39 16.15 -7.98
C LEU A 287 15.63 16.00 -7.08
N HIS A 288 15.95 14.77 -6.65
CA HIS A 288 17.06 14.48 -5.74
C HIS A 288 18.36 14.19 -6.47
N GLU A 289 18.28 13.83 -7.75
CA GLU A 289 19.43 13.71 -8.61
C GLU A 289 19.99 15.12 -8.88
N ARG A 290 21.02 15.53 -8.11
CA ARG A 290 21.81 16.75 -8.34
C ARG A 290 22.65 16.62 -9.61
N SER A 291 21.99 16.39 -10.73
CA SER A 291 22.57 16.37 -12.06
C SER A 291 22.35 17.72 -12.73
N ASP A 292 23.28 18.08 -13.60
CA ASP A 292 23.17 19.23 -14.49
C ASP A 292 22.29 18.91 -15.71
N VAL A 293 21.73 17.70 -15.78
CA VAL A 293 20.88 17.25 -16.87
C VAL A 293 19.53 17.92 -16.73
N SER A 294 19.20 18.77 -17.71
CA SER A 294 17.88 19.39 -17.80
C SER A 294 16.80 18.33 -17.87
N ARG A 295 15.73 18.52 -17.10
CA ARG A 295 14.52 17.70 -17.11
C ARG A 295 13.41 18.52 -17.75
N THR A 296 12.76 17.93 -18.74
CA THR A 296 11.61 18.53 -19.42
C THR A 296 10.33 17.92 -18.87
N ILE A 297 9.44 18.76 -18.36
CA ILE A 297 8.06 18.40 -18.04
C ILE A 297 7.15 18.84 -19.18
N GLU A 298 6.13 18.03 -19.45
CA GLU A 298 5.09 18.35 -20.40
C GLU A 298 3.82 18.68 -19.61
N LEU A 299 3.24 19.86 -19.84
CA LEU A 299 1.94 20.23 -19.27
C LEU A 299 0.92 20.35 -20.39
N ARG A 300 -0.16 19.56 -20.30
CA ARG A 300 -1.22 19.53 -21.32
C ARG A 300 -2.48 20.24 -20.86
N SER A 301 -3.09 21.00 -21.77
CA SER A 301 -4.45 21.52 -21.67
C SER A 301 -5.25 21.13 -22.91
N THR A 302 -6.57 21.33 -22.88
CA THR A 302 -7.46 21.13 -24.04
C THR A 302 -7.07 21.93 -25.28
N HIS A 303 -6.26 22.99 -25.12
CA HIS A 303 -5.94 23.94 -26.20
C HIS A 303 -4.45 24.18 -26.43
N ARG A 304 -3.57 23.66 -25.58
CA ARG A 304 -2.12 23.87 -25.68
C ARG A 304 -1.34 22.76 -25.01
N VAL A 305 -0.16 22.46 -25.54
CA VAL A 305 0.86 21.63 -24.91
C VAL A 305 2.10 22.51 -24.73
N LEU A 306 2.66 22.53 -23.52
CA LEU A 306 3.88 23.28 -23.23
C LEU A 306 4.90 22.37 -22.55
N PHE A 307 6.15 22.55 -22.94
CA PHE A 307 7.30 21.86 -22.41
C PHE A 307 8.12 22.84 -21.57
N PHE A 308 8.35 22.51 -20.31
CA PHE A 308 9.20 23.31 -19.42
C PHE A 308 10.44 22.51 -19.04
N SER A 309 11.61 23.02 -19.43
CA SER A 309 12.91 22.41 -19.19
C SER A 309 13.64 23.16 -18.09
N PHE A 310 14.10 22.45 -17.06
CA PHE A 310 14.87 23.00 -15.95
C PHE A 310 15.83 21.95 -15.38
N ALA A 311 16.96 22.39 -14.81
CA ALA A 311 17.84 21.48 -14.09
C ALA A 311 17.30 21.24 -12.66
N PRO A 312 17.29 20.00 -12.14
CA PRO A 312 16.84 19.71 -10.77
C PRO A 312 17.52 20.55 -9.68
N ARG A 313 18.77 20.96 -9.91
CA ARG A 313 19.54 21.85 -9.00
C ARG A 313 18.96 23.26 -8.87
N ASP A 314 18.18 23.72 -9.86
CA ASP A 314 17.60 25.06 -9.88
C ASP A 314 16.23 25.10 -9.17
N VAL A 315 15.74 23.94 -8.71
CA VAL A 315 14.53 23.84 -7.90
C VAL A 315 14.77 24.40 -6.51
N VAL A 316 13.91 25.31 -6.08
CA VAL A 316 13.95 25.94 -4.76
C VAL A 316 12.94 25.25 -3.86
N PHE A 317 13.40 24.88 -2.67
CA PHE A 317 12.54 24.36 -1.62
C PHE A 317 12.34 25.45 -0.58
N GLU A 318 11.13 25.96 -0.47
CA GLU A 318 10.76 27.00 0.48
C GLU A 318 10.58 26.43 1.89
N ASP A 319 10.69 27.29 2.90
CA ASP A 319 10.60 26.92 4.33
C ASP A 319 9.20 26.42 4.73
N ASP A 320 8.17 26.84 3.98
CA ASP A 320 6.80 26.37 4.14
C ASP A 320 6.56 25.00 3.50
N GLY A 321 7.58 24.43 2.86
CA GLY A 321 7.54 23.13 2.18
C GLY A 321 7.05 23.17 0.74
N ASN A 322 6.82 24.35 0.16
CA ASN A 322 6.56 24.50 -1.26
C ASN A 322 7.84 24.21 -2.07
N ILE A 323 7.64 23.61 -3.24
CA ILE A 323 8.71 23.36 -4.21
C ILE A 323 8.41 24.25 -5.40
N CYS A 324 9.33 25.12 -5.78
CA CYS A 324 9.15 26.04 -6.89
C CYS A 324 10.35 26.03 -7.83
N VAL A 325 10.08 26.27 -9.11
CA VAL A 325 11.15 26.50 -10.11
C VAL A 325 11.14 27.98 -10.44
N PRO A 326 12.25 28.71 -10.22
CA PRO A 326 12.32 30.11 -10.59
C PRO A 326 12.12 30.28 -12.10
N VAL A 327 11.17 31.12 -12.52
CA VAL A 327 10.80 31.31 -13.95
C VAL A 327 12.01 31.64 -14.83
N HIS A 328 12.96 32.42 -14.31
CA HIS A 328 14.19 32.79 -15.04
C HIS A 328 15.19 31.63 -15.25
N LYS A 329 14.93 30.46 -14.67
CA LYS A 329 15.72 29.23 -14.82
C LYS A 329 15.03 28.19 -15.72
N ILE A 330 13.89 28.55 -16.29
CA ILE A 330 13.05 27.66 -17.08
C ILE A 330 13.19 28.03 -18.56
N GLU A 331 13.39 27.00 -19.38
CA GLU A 331 13.24 27.09 -20.83
C GLU A 331 11.87 26.53 -21.18
N ALA A 332 11.02 27.35 -21.83
CA ALA A 332 9.67 26.97 -22.21
C ALA A 332 9.56 26.86 -23.73
N LEU A 333 8.98 25.76 -24.22
CA LEU A 333 8.70 25.50 -25.63
C LEU A 333 7.25 25.06 -25.81
N ASP A 334 6.65 25.35 -26.95
CA ASP A 334 5.35 24.82 -27.36
C ASP A 334 5.49 23.54 -28.21
N GLU A 335 4.38 23.09 -28.80
CA GLU A 335 4.34 21.88 -29.64
C GLU A 335 5.12 21.99 -30.96
N ASP A 336 5.46 23.20 -31.38
CA ASP A 336 6.21 23.51 -32.60
C ASP A 336 7.70 23.82 -32.30
N ASP A 337 8.16 23.55 -31.07
CA ASP A 337 9.50 23.89 -30.56
C ASP A 337 9.79 25.42 -30.55
N GLU A 338 8.75 26.26 -30.49
CA GLU A 338 8.87 27.72 -30.40
C GLU A 338 8.72 28.23 -28.96
N THR A 339 9.35 29.36 -28.64
CA THR A 339 9.18 30.00 -27.32
C THR A 339 7.79 30.64 -27.25
N PRO A 340 6.95 30.28 -26.26
CA PRO A 340 5.60 30.80 -26.16
C PRO A 340 5.59 32.31 -25.86
N ASP A 341 4.57 33.01 -26.39
CA ASP A 341 4.39 34.47 -26.23
C ASP A 341 4.28 34.93 -24.77
N GLU A 342 3.79 34.06 -23.89
CA GLU A 342 3.59 34.35 -22.47
C GLU A 342 4.16 33.23 -21.60
N LEU A 343 5.05 33.61 -20.69
CA LEU A 343 5.65 32.71 -19.71
C LEU A 343 4.84 32.73 -18.40
N PRO A 344 4.82 31.62 -17.65
CA PRO A 344 4.19 31.58 -16.34
C PRO A 344 4.91 32.53 -15.35
N THR A 345 4.17 33.09 -14.39
CA THR A 345 4.70 33.88 -13.27
C THR A 345 5.29 33.01 -12.16
N SER A 346 4.83 31.76 -12.04
CA SER A 346 5.39 30.77 -11.12
C SER A 346 5.16 29.35 -11.64
N ILE A 347 6.09 28.44 -11.33
CA ILE A 347 5.90 27.00 -11.45
C ILE A 347 6.10 26.38 -10.08
N SER A 348 5.07 25.74 -9.55
CA SER A 348 5.11 25.02 -8.27
C SER A 348 4.95 23.52 -8.47
N LEU A 349 5.57 22.74 -7.60
CA LEU A 349 5.52 21.29 -7.59
C LEU A 349 5.00 20.82 -6.23
N THR A 350 3.99 19.95 -6.25
CA THR A 350 3.45 19.31 -5.05
C THR A 350 3.60 17.81 -5.17
N LEU A 351 4.31 17.19 -4.22
CA LEU A 351 4.52 15.74 -4.19
C LEU A 351 3.18 14.99 -4.03
N ILE A 352 2.85 14.12 -5.00
CA ILE A 352 1.62 13.32 -4.97
C ILE A 352 1.81 12.13 -4.03
N GLY A 353 0.77 11.80 -3.26
CA GLY A 353 0.81 10.73 -2.26
C GLY A 353 1.09 11.21 -0.82
N GLN A 354 1.00 12.52 -0.57
CA GLN A 354 1.09 13.13 0.77
C GLN A 354 -0.12 13.96 1.18
N ALA A 355 -1.07 14.15 0.27
CA ALA A 355 -2.26 14.91 0.56
C ALA A 355 -3.08 14.17 1.63
N SER A 356 -3.33 14.84 2.75
CA SER A 356 -4.48 14.55 3.59
C SER A 356 -5.69 14.55 2.67
N TYR A 357 -6.40 13.42 2.56
CA TYR A 357 -7.77 13.45 2.05
C TYR A 357 -8.61 14.27 3.05
N THR A 358 -8.53 15.60 2.98
CA THR A 358 -9.62 16.47 3.41
C THR A 358 -10.75 16.22 2.44
N PHE A 359 -11.58 15.23 2.76
CA PHE A 359 -12.99 15.40 2.46
C PHE A 359 -13.37 16.68 3.20
N ASP A 360 -13.55 17.76 2.45
CA ASP A 360 -14.36 18.86 2.93
C ASP A 360 -15.66 18.28 3.50
N ARG A 361 -16.04 18.86 4.65
CA ARG A 361 -17.00 18.39 5.65
C ARG A 361 -18.25 17.68 5.14
#